data_AF-A0A7I8BJL4-F1
#
_entry.id   AF-A0A7I8BJL4-F1
#
_cell.length_a   1.000
_cell.length_b   1.000
_cell.length_c   1.000
_cell.angle_alpha   90.00
_cell.angle_beta   90.00
_cell.angle_gamma   90.00
#
_symmetry.space_group_name_H-M   'P 1'
#
loop_
_entity.id
_entity.type
_entity.pdbx_description
1 polymer ?
#
loop_
_entity_poly.entity_id
_entity_poly.type
_entity_poly.pdbx_seq_one_letter_code
_entity_poly.pdbx_strand_id
1 'polypeptide(L)'
;MNKPKPKGSTPKIARPRLGESVIVRAPFFAQPTVALVISLYEEDTTDIAVQAFPVGRDSLQIPAIPYFDSEPPSDVRSAAWAA
;
A
#
# COMPACT_ATOMS: atom_id res chain seq x y z
N MET A 1 -37.38 23.10 2.92
CA MET A 1 -37.02 21.70 2.59
C MET A 1 -35.51 21.63 2.37
N ASN A 2 -34.77 21.05 3.31
CA ASN A 2 -33.31 20.94 3.24
C ASN A 2 -32.98 19.47 2.94
N LYS A 3 -32.61 19.14 1.69
CA LYS A 3 -32.11 17.80 1.36
C LYS A 3 -30.63 17.73 1.79
N PRO A 4 -30.21 16.72 2.58
CA PRO A 4 -28.80 16.53 2.88
C PRO A 4 -28.06 16.10 1.61
N LYS A 5 -26.91 16.72 1.33
CA LYS A 5 -25.98 16.26 0.28
C LYS A 5 -25.51 14.83 0.61
N PRO A 6 -25.43 13.93 -0.38
CA PRO A 6 -24.88 12.60 -0.15
C PRO A 6 -23.41 12.75 0.27
N LYS A 7 -23.03 12.07 1.36
CA LYS A 7 -21.64 11.90 1.78
C LYS A 7 -20.85 11.36 0.59
N GLY A 8 -19.75 12.02 0.25
CA GLY A 8 -18.88 11.64 -0.86
C GLY A 8 -18.51 10.17 -0.73
N SER A 9 -18.79 9.40 -1.78
CA SER A 9 -18.25 8.06 -1.95
C SER A 9 -16.74 8.19 -1.99
N THR A 10 -16.06 7.69 -0.96
CA THR A 10 -14.61 7.51 -0.99
C THR A 10 -14.25 6.77 -2.29
N PRO A 11 -13.29 7.25 -3.09
CA PRO A 11 -12.85 6.53 -4.27
C PRO A 11 -12.54 5.08 -3.88
N LYS A 12 -13.15 4.13 -4.58
CA LYS A 12 -12.92 2.72 -4.37
C LYS A 12 -11.52 2.41 -4.91
N ILE A 13 -10.49 2.68 -4.10
CA ILE A 13 -9.10 2.29 -4.38
C ILE A 13 -9.12 0.80 -4.73
N ALA A 14 -8.52 0.45 -5.85
CA ALA A 14 -8.52 -0.94 -6.32
C ALA A 14 -7.59 -1.73 -5.39
N ARG A 15 -8.17 -2.42 -4.38
CA ARG A 15 -7.36 -3.18 -3.42
C ARG A 15 -6.58 -4.28 -4.15
N PRO A 16 -5.30 -4.48 -3.80
CA PRO A 16 -4.50 -5.53 -4.40
C PRO A 16 -4.98 -6.90 -3.93
N ARG A 17 -4.62 -7.95 -4.67
CA ARG A 17 -4.91 -9.33 -4.27
C ARG A 17 -3.76 -9.92 -3.45
N LEU A 18 -4.06 -10.96 -2.67
CA LEU A 18 -3.03 -11.78 -2.05
C LEU A 18 -2.11 -12.39 -3.12
N GLY A 19 -0.81 -12.37 -2.88
CA GLY A 19 0.22 -12.82 -3.82
C GLY A 19 0.52 -11.85 -4.95
N GLU A 20 -0.14 -10.70 -5.02
CA GLU A 20 0.16 -9.68 -6.03
C GLU A 20 1.50 -9.01 -5.73
N SER A 21 2.26 -8.70 -6.80
CA SER A 21 3.51 -7.94 -6.68
C SER A 21 3.23 -6.45 -6.58
N VAL A 22 3.86 -5.80 -5.63
CA VAL A 22 3.78 -4.34 -5.41
C VAL A 22 5.19 -3.76 -5.28
N ILE A 23 5.34 -2.47 -5.55
CA ILE A 23 6.52 -1.70 -5.18
C ILE A 23 6.30 -1.11 -3.80
N VAL A 24 7.33 -1.15 -2.96
CA VAL A 24 7.32 -0.64 -1.60
C VAL A 24 8.42 0.40 -1.42
N ARG A 25 8.03 1.58 -0.98
CA ARG A 25 8.91 2.60 -0.40
C ARG A 25 8.77 2.54 1.12
N ALA A 26 9.90 2.47 1.83
CA ALA A 26 9.94 2.56 3.28
C ALA A 26 11.26 3.22 3.74
N PRO A 27 11.28 3.92 4.89
CA PRO A 27 12.44 4.71 5.34
C PRO A 27 13.74 3.91 5.54
N PHE A 28 13.64 2.61 5.76
CA PHE A 28 14.77 1.73 5.99
C PHE A 28 15.31 1.07 4.71
N PHE A 29 14.66 1.29 3.56
CA PHE A 29 15.19 0.89 2.26
C PHE A 29 15.90 2.06 1.58
N ALA A 30 17.03 1.78 0.93
CA ALA A 30 17.76 2.79 0.17
C ALA A 30 17.00 3.28 -1.07
N GLN A 31 16.17 2.39 -1.63
CA GLN A 31 15.34 2.63 -2.81
C GLN A 31 14.05 1.80 -2.71
N PRO A 32 13.00 2.14 -3.46
CA PRO A 32 11.82 1.29 -3.54
C PRO A 32 12.17 -0.13 -3.99
N THR A 33 11.46 -1.13 -3.46
CA THR A 33 11.72 -2.54 -3.72
C THR A 33 10.44 -3.30 -4.05
N VAL A 34 10.56 -4.40 -4.79
CA VAL A 34 9.44 -5.32 -5.01
C VAL A 34 9.09 -6.04 -3.71
N ALA A 35 7.80 -6.26 -3.51
CA ALA A 35 7.23 -7.04 -2.44
C ALA A 35 6.03 -7.86 -2.93
N LEU A 36 5.63 -8.88 -2.18
CA LEU A 36 4.39 -9.64 -2.39
C LEU A 36 3.39 -9.29 -1.29
N VAL A 37 2.12 -9.11 -1.66
CA VAL A 37 1.02 -8.94 -0.69
C VAL A 37 0.76 -10.27 0.02
N ILE A 38 0.89 -10.29 1.35
CA ILE A 38 0.73 -11.52 2.16
C ILE A 38 -0.49 -11.46 3.10
N SER A 39 -1.04 -10.27 3.35
CA SER A 39 -2.29 -10.10 4.10
C SER A 39 -2.99 -8.82 3.67
N LEU A 40 -4.32 -8.84 3.76
CA LEU A 40 -5.19 -7.67 3.61
C LEU A 40 -5.88 -7.43 4.95
N TYR A 41 -6.01 -6.18 5.35
CA TYR A 41 -6.80 -5.79 6.51
C TYR A 41 -8.26 -5.50 6.10
N GLU A 42 -9.17 -5.45 7.07
CA GLU A 42 -10.60 -5.21 6.83
C GLU A 42 -10.90 -3.77 6.34
N GLU A 43 -12.18 -3.39 6.25
CA GLU A 43 -12.66 -2.23 5.47
C GLU A 43 -12.15 -0.87 5.96
N ASP A 44 -11.69 -0.76 7.22
CA ASP A 44 -11.35 0.51 7.85
C ASP A 44 -9.94 1.05 7.55
N THR A 45 -9.11 0.31 6.77
CA THR A 45 -7.79 0.78 6.36
C THR A 45 -7.45 0.42 4.90
N THR A 46 -6.56 1.21 4.32
CA THR A 46 -5.92 0.93 3.02
C THR A 46 -4.58 0.21 3.19
N ASP A 47 -4.19 -0.08 4.43
CA ASP A 47 -2.96 -0.79 4.71
C ASP A 47 -3.02 -2.23 4.23
N ILE A 48 -1.86 -2.74 3.83
CA ILE A 48 -1.62 -4.15 3.50
C ILE A 48 -0.40 -4.65 4.27
N ALA A 49 -0.31 -5.98 4.44
CA ALA A 49 0.94 -6.62 4.87
C ALA A 49 1.68 -7.15 3.64
N VAL A 50 3.00 -6.95 3.59
CA VAL A 50 3.83 -7.41 2.48
C VAL A 50 5.06 -8.19 2.96
N GLN A 51 5.54 -9.10 2.11
CA GLN A 51 6.89 -9.65 2.18
C GLN A 51 7.77 -8.89 1.17
N ALA A 52 8.70 -8.07 1.64
CA ALA A 52 9.58 -7.26 0.81
C ALA A 52 10.90 -7.97 0.50
N PHE A 53 11.44 -7.72 -0.69
CA PHE A 53 12.65 -8.35 -1.24
C PHE A 53 13.73 -7.31 -1.62
N PRO A 54 14.27 -6.54 -0.66
CA PRO A 54 15.33 -5.56 -0.95
C PRO A 54 16.58 -6.23 -1.49
N VAL A 55 17.15 -5.69 -2.57
CA VAL A 55 18.42 -6.18 -3.14
C VAL A 55 19.57 -5.93 -2.16
N GLY A 56 20.37 -6.96 -1.90
CA GLY A 56 21.54 -6.86 -1.02
C GLY A 56 21.22 -6.85 0.48
N ARG A 57 19.99 -7.20 0.86
CA ARG A 57 19.56 -7.40 2.25
C ARG A 57 18.65 -8.62 2.34
N ASP A 58 18.45 -9.10 3.56
CA ASP A 58 17.49 -10.16 3.81
C ASP A 58 16.06 -9.68 3.53
N SER A 59 15.22 -10.62 3.12
CA SER A 59 13.79 -10.37 2.95
C SER A 59 13.14 -10.09 4.31
N LEU A 60 12.20 -9.16 4.35
CA LEU A 60 11.51 -8.81 5.59
C LEU A 60 10.01 -8.62 5.38
N GLN A 61 9.26 -8.88 6.44
CA GLN A 61 7.84 -8.64 6.48
C GLN A 61 7.55 -7.21 6.96
N ILE A 62 6.68 -6.50 6.24
CA ILE A 62 6.13 -5.20 6.68
C ILE A 62 4.66 -5.46 7.01
N PRO A 63 4.28 -5.40 8.30
CA PRO A 63 2.94 -5.81 8.72
C PRO A 63 1.87 -4.85 8.24
N ALA A 64 2.12 -3.55 8.21
CA ALA A 64 1.17 -2.55 7.74
C ALA A 64 1.89 -1.48 6.92
N ILE A 65 1.47 -1.31 5.67
CA ILE A 65 1.93 -0.24 4.79
C ILE A 65 0.76 0.30 3.95
N PRO A 66 0.60 1.64 3.83
CA PRO A 66 -0.51 2.20 3.06
C PRO A 66 -0.39 1.84 1.58
N TYR A 67 -1.47 1.34 0.99
CA TYR A 67 -1.53 1.02 -0.43
C TYR A 67 -2.11 2.18 -1.25
N PHE A 68 -1.50 2.45 -2.41
CA PHE A 68 -1.89 3.45 -3.38
C PHE A 68 -2.05 2.80 -4.77
N ASP A 69 -2.95 3.33 -5.60
CA ASP A 69 -3.16 2.82 -6.96
C ASP A 69 -1.96 3.09 -7.89
N SER A 70 -1.11 4.08 -7.56
CA SER A 70 0.09 4.46 -8.29
C SER A 70 1.15 5.00 -7.34
N GLU A 71 2.38 5.21 -7.84
CA GLU A 71 3.46 5.78 -7.04
C GLU A 71 3.04 7.12 -6.40
N PRO A 72 3.10 7.24 -5.05
CA PRO A 72 2.76 8.49 -4.39
C PRO A 72 3.92 9.49 -4.43
N PRO A 73 3.65 10.78 -4.15
CA PRO A 73 4.69 11.81 -4.16
C PRO A 73 5.83 11.51 -3.17
N SER A 74 6.99 12.13 -3.40
CA SER A 74 8.23 11.82 -2.66
C SER A 74 8.20 12.17 -1.17
N ASP A 75 7.26 13.00 -0.74
CA ASP A 75 7.04 13.35 0.67
C ASP A 75 6.36 12.21 1.45
N VAL A 76 5.69 11.27 0.76
CA VAL A 76 5.17 10.04 1.35
C VAL A 76 6.31 9.06 1.57
N ARG A 77 6.69 8.91 2.85
CA ARG A 77 7.86 8.12 3.27
C ARG A 77 7.64 6.60 3.26
N SER A 78 6.40 6.16 3.47
CA SER A 78 6.01 4.75 3.50
C SER A 78 4.79 4.54 2.62
N ALA A 79 4.94 3.70 1.59
CA ALA A 79 3.86 3.41 0.66
C ALA A 79 4.11 2.09 -0.09
N ALA A 80 3.02 1.41 -0.44
CA ALA A 80 3.00 0.36 -1.44
C ALA A 80 2.12 0.78 -2.62
N TRP A 81 2.47 0.38 -3.84
CA TRP A 81 1.64 0.59 -5.03
C TRP A 81 1.85 -0.52 -6.05
N ALA A 82 0.96 -0.64 -7.03
CA ALA A 82 1.06 -1.64 -8.09
C ALA A 82 2.43 -1.57 -8.82
N ALA A 83 3.03 -2.74 -9.08
CA ALA A 83 4.32 -2.87 -9.75
C ALA A 83 4.26 -2.73 -11.27
#